data_AF-A0A0N4UPX5-F1
#
_entry.id   AF-A0A0N4UPX5-F1
#
_cell.length_a   1.000
_cell.length_b   1.000
_cell.length_c   1.000
_cell.angle_alpha   90.00
_cell.angle_beta   90.00
_cell.angle_gamma   90.00
#
_symmetry.space_group_name_H-M   'P 1'
#
loop_
_entity.id
_entity.type
_entity.pdbx_description
1 polymer ?
#
loop_
_entity_poly.entity_id
_entity_poly.type
_entity_poly.pdbx_seq_one_letter_code
_entity_poly.pdbx_strand_id
1 'polypeptide(L)'
;MAHFHQLCRFYDFFSNDHLEGFHWLRLFGKLGALQQLDRLSPKILPIVYNLTVEFTVRQLKERFGVRSTYENAVKETKAVLNARRLDAEAVFSREQKITLEAEIRRIRKKRMHALHLLIEKLTNDELDVRARQLETSHAMLCKQHEQTKELEITQLNENQSLKRRHMEIQHEAETSNQIQYNQRVTDELNKRHTLKSKQQPKELKAKELMIRKQYRQAVKIQLRQSKILQQQVLSSIPKEEHREMIFKLKEEQKRKLATLAGQYENTIESMVQDLTVKLESWQEDEAKALKERLDKELNMLKDYQRRQKNCLEDNCERERQKLYDRISIRKDVLDGKVEIYT
;
A
#
# COMPACT_ATOMS: atom_id res chain seq x y z
N MET A 1 -46.56 -51.93 29.52
CA MET A 1 -45.41 -51.24 30.13
C MET A 1 -45.63 -50.86 31.60
N ALA A 2 -46.83 -50.44 32.02
CA ALA A 2 -47.12 -50.12 33.43
C ALA A 2 -46.92 -51.31 34.41
N HIS A 3 -47.30 -52.54 34.03
CA HIS A 3 -47.10 -53.75 34.86
C HIS A 3 -45.63 -54.15 35.06
N PHE A 4 -44.75 -53.86 34.10
CA PHE A 4 -43.32 -54.18 34.23
C PHE A 4 -42.63 -53.15 35.15
N HIS A 5 -43.06 -51.88 35.11
CA HIS A 5 -42.62 -50.86 36.04
C HIS A 5 -43.14 -51.09 37.48
N GLN A 6 -44.31 -51.71 37.65
CA GLN A 6 -44.81 -52.12 38.97
C GLN A 6 -44.02 -53.29 39.56
N LEU A 7 -43.61 -54.29 38.76
CA LEU A 7 -42.79 -55.41 39.21
C LEU A 7 -41.35 -55.00 39.56
N CYS A 8 -40.73 -54.10 38.80
CA CYS A 8 -39.40 -53.60 39.14
C CYS A 8 -39.42 -52.67 40.36
N ARG A 9 -40.44 -51.80 40.52
CA ARG A 9 -40.60 -51.02 41.78
C ARG A 9 -40.87 -51.93 42.98
N PHE A 10 -41.51 -53.08 42.79
CA PHE A 10 -41.66 -54.08 43.86
C PHE A 10 -40.34 -54.74 44.26
N TYR A 11 -39.38 -54.88 43.33
CA TYR A 11 -38.07 -55.46 43.62
C TYR A 11 -37.09 -54.43 44.21
N ASP A 12 -37.11 -53.19 43.70
CA ASP A 12 -36.22 -52.12 44.20
C ASP A 12 -36.65 -51.58 45.57
N PHE A 13 -37.95 -51.61 45.90
CA PHE A 13 -38.43 -51.21 47.23
C PHE A 13 -38.05 -52.23 48.33
N PHE A 14 -37.84 -53.50 48.00
CA PHE A 14 -37.59 -54.56 48.99
C PHE A 14 -36.14 -54.98 49.14
N SER A 15 -35.21 -54.37 48.39
CA SER A 15 -33.78 -54.55 48.63
C SER A 15 -33.28 -53.79 49.87
N ASN A 16 -34.09 -52.87 50.39
CA ASN A 16 -33.92 -52.18 51.67
C ASN A 16 -35.22 -52.32 52.45
N ASP A 17 -35.42 -53.43 53.16
CA ASP A 17 -35.99 -53.37 54.50
C ASP A 17 -36.01 -54.75 55.16
N HIS A 18 -35.61 -54.74 56.43
CA HIS A 18 -35.41 -55.88 57.31
C HIS A 18 -36.73 -56.52 57.80
N LEU A 19 -37.83 -56.38 57.06
CA LEU A 19 -39.18 -56.65 57.56
C LEU A 19 -39.86 -57.84 56.85
N GLU A 20 -40.07 -58.86 57.68
CA GLU A 20 -41.15 -59.87 57.62
C GLU A 20 -40.99 -61.10 56.69
N GLY A 21 -40.12 -62.03 57.11
CA GLY A 21 -40.19 -63.44 56.70
C GLY A 21 -41.50 -64.16 57.06
N PHE A 22 -42.33 -63.59 57.96
CA PHE A 22 -43.59 -64.20 58.39
C PHE A 22 -44.75 -64.03 57.39
N HIS A 23 -44.81 -62.92 56.65
CA HIS A 23 -45.89 -62.71 55.67
C HIS A 23 -45.72 -63.61 54.44
N TRP A 24 -44.47 -63.93 54.07
CA TRP A 24 -44.16 -64.92 53.04
C TRP A 24 -44.62 -66.34 53.43
N LEU A 25 -44.44 -66.74 54.70
CA LEU A 25 -44.83 -68.07 55.18
C LEU A 25 -46.35 -68.31 55.12
N ARG A 26 -47.17 -67.28 55.37
CA ARG A 26 -48.64 -67.43 55.36
C ARG A 26 -49.24 -67.49 53.96
N LEU A 27 -48.60 -66.83 52.98
CA LEU A 27 -48.99 -66.92 51.56
C LEU A 27 -48.54 -68.24 50.92
N PHE A 28 -47.43 -68.82 51.35
CA PHE A 28 -46.92 -70.11 50.82
C PHE A 28 -47.67 -71.34 51.35
N GLY A 29 -48.35 -71.23 52.50
CA GLY A 29 -49.00 -72.36 53.18
C GLY A 29 -50.21 -72.99 52.47
N LYS A 30 -50.72 -72.40 51.37
CA LYS A 30 -51.87 -72.92 50.63
C LYS A 30 -51.50 -73.35 49.21
N LEU A 31 -51.31 -74.66 49.03
CA LEU A 31 -51.71 -75.43 47.84
C LEU A 31 -51.21 -74.95 46.45
N GLY A 32 -49.89 -74.88 46.25
CA GLY A 32 -49.33 -74.72 44.89
C GLY A 32 -47.86 -74.29 44.82
N ALA A 33 -47.27 -73.92 45.96
CA ALA A 33 -45.96 -73.25 46.01
C ALA A 33 -44.74 -74.08 45.56
N LEU A 34 -44.85 -75.41 45.49
CA LEU A 34 -43.75 -76.24 44.99
C LEU A 34 -43.37 -75.84 43.55
N GLN A 35 -44.32 -75.38 42.72
CA GLN A 35 -44.06 -74.97 41.34
C GLN A 35 -43.41 -73.58 41.17
N GLN A 36 -43.15 -72.82 42.25
CA GLN A 36 -42.52 -71.48 42.17
C GLN A 36 -41.23 -71.35 43.00
N LEU A 37 -40.60 -72.48 43.38
CA LEU A 37 -39.29 -72.48 44.04
C LEU A 37 -38.23 -71.72 43.22
N ASP A 38 -38.34 -71.70 41.90
CA ASP A 38 -37.38 -71.11 40.97
C ASP A 38 -37.19 -69.59 41.15
N ARG A 39 -38.14 -68.88 41.79
CA ARG A 39 -38.05 -67.43 42.03
C ARG A 39 -37.53 -67.05 43.41
N LEU A 40 -37.30 -68.02 44.30
CA LEU A 40 -36.85 -67.75 45.66
C LEU A 40 -35.33 -67.54 45.70
N SER A 41 -34.90 -66.60 46.52
CA SER A 41 -33.47 -66.37 46.78
C SER A 41 -32.79 -67.66 47.31
N PRO A 42 -31.52 -67.93 46.94
CA PRO A 42 -30.72 -69.02 47.50
C PRO A 42 -30.64 -69.00 49.03
N LYS A 43 -30.83 -67.83 49.66
CA LYS A 43 -30.89 -67.72 51.12
C LYS A 43 -32.16 -68.34 51.73
N ILE A 44 -33.24 -68.45 50.96
CA ILE A 44 -34.56 -68.95 51.41
C ILE A 44 -34.73 -70.44 51.06
N LEU A 45 -34.06 -70.93 50.01
CA LEU A 45 -34.17 -72.30 49.52
C LEU A 45 -33.86 -73.40 50.57
N PRO A 46 -32.84 -73.26 51.44
CA PRO A 46 -32.59 -74.21 52.52
C PRO A 46 -33.72 -74.28 53.55
N ILE A 47 -34.33 -73.13 53.88
CA ILE A 47 -35.45 -73.05 54.85
C ILE A 47 -36.67 -73.78 54.28
N VAL A 48 -37.00 -73.52 53.02
CA VAL A 48 -38.13 -74.19 52.35
C VAL A 48 -37.87 -75.69 52.20
N TYR A 49 -36.66 -76.10 51.86
CA TYR A 49 -36.29 -77.51 51.81
C TYR A 49 -36.48 -78.22 53.16
N ASN A 50 -35.96 -77.65 54.24
CA ASN A 50 -36.08 -78.25 55.58
C ASN A 50 -37.55 -78.42 55.99
N LEU A 51 -38.37 -77.37 55.84
CA LEU A 51 -39.81 -77.43 56.13
C LEU A 51 -40.53 -78.49 55.26
N THR A 52 -40.14 -78.62 53.99
CA THR A 52 -40.75 -79.60 53.07
C THR A 52 -40.33 -81.02 53.42
N VAL A 53 -39.08 -81.25 53.80
CA VAL A 53 -38.59 -82.55 54.28
C VAL A 53 -39.32 -82.94 55.56
N GLU A 54 -39.46 -82.03 56.52
CA GLU A 54 -40.19 -82.29 57.76
C GLU A 54 -41.64 -82.70 57.50
N PHE A 55 -42.33 -81.97 56.63
CA PHE A 55 -43.72 -82.26 56.25
C PHE A 55 -43.86 -83.62 55.54
N THR A 56 -43.00 -83.90 54.55
CA THR A 56 -43.07 -85.13 53.74
C THR A 56 -42.67 -86.37 54.53
N VAL A 57 -41.64 -86.28 55.38
CA VAL A 57 -41.22 -87.38 56.27
C VAL A 57 -42.33 -87.73 57.26
N ARG A 58 -43.05 -86.73 57.79
CA ARG A 58 -44.23 -86.96 58.64
C ARG A 58 -45.31 -87.74 57.88
N GLN A 59 -45.64 -87.36 56.65
CA GLN A 59 -46.62 -88.09 55.84
C GLN A 59 -46.17 -89.51 55.44
N LEU A 60 -44.89 -89.72 55.15
CA LEU A 60 -44.37 -91.06 54.84
C LEU A 60 -44.44 -92.01 56.02
N LYS A 61 -44.24 -91.49 57.24
CA LYS A 61 -44.36 -92.26 58.49
C LYS A 61 -45.79 -92.74 58.71
N GLU A 62 -46.79 -91.98 58.26
CA GLU A 62 -48.21 -92.36 58.30
C GLU A 62 -48.58 -93.40 57.22
N ARG A 63 -47.83 -93.46 56.10
CA ARG A 63 -48.16 -94.32 54.95
C ARG A 63 -47.48 -95.70 54.94
N PHE A 64 -46.28 -95.84 55.49
CA PHE A 64 -45.50 -97.08 55.40
C PHE A 64 -45.33 -97.75 56.77
N GLY A 65 -45.90 -98.95 56.94
CA GLY A 65 -45.80 -99.74 58.18
C GLY A 65 -44.54 -100.62 58.30
N VAL A 66 -43.84 -100.88 57.18
CA VAL A 66 -42.61 -101.69 57.15
C VAL A 66 -41.39 -100.75 57.17
N ARG A 67 -40.49 -100.95 58.15
CA ARG A 67 -39.35 -100.05 58.39
C ARG A 67 -38.44 -99.84 57.16
N SER A 68 -38.12 -100.92 56.44
CA SER A 68 -37.25 -100.88 55.25
C SER A 68 -37.87 -100.06 54.11
N THR A 69 -39.18 -100.22 53.84
CA THR A 69 -39.86 -99.47 52.78
C THR A 69 -40.02 -98.00 53.14
N TYR A 70 -40.31 -97.69 54.41
CA TYR A 70 -40.31 -96.32 54.93
C TYR A 70 -38.94 -95.64 54.81
N GLU A 71 -37.87 -96.30 55.23
CA GLU A 71 -36.51 -95.74 55.17
C GLU A 71 -36.07 -95.48 53.71
N ASN A 72 -36.41 -96.37 52.79
CA ASN A 72 -36.15 -96.17 51.36
C ASN A 72 -36.96 -95.00 50.80
N ALA A 73 -38.27 -94.92 51.10
CA ALA A 73 -39.12 -93.81 50.66
C ALA A 73 -38.66 -92.45 51.24
N VAL A 74 -38.20 -92.41 52.50
CA VAL A 74 -37.61 -91.19 53.11
C VAL A 74 -36.30 -90.80 52.44
N LYS A 75 -35.42 -91.76 52.14
CA LYS A 75 -34.17 -91.48 51.41
C LYS A 75 -34.46 -90.92 50.01
N GLU A 76 -35.38 -91.54 49.29
CA GLU A 76 -35.79 -91.12 47.94
C GLU A 76 -36.43 -89.73 47.95
N THR A 77 -37.39 -89.46 48.83
CA THR A 77 -38.00 -88.13 48.94
C THR A 77 -37.02 -87.04 49.34
N LYS A 78 -36.12 -87.29 50.30
CA LYS A 78 -35.04 -86.33 50.63
C LYS A 78 -34.13 -86.09 49.43
N ALA A 79 -33.78 -87.14 48.68
CA ALA A 79 -32.98 -87.02 47.47
C ALA A 79 -33.68 -86.17 46.40
N VAL A 80 -34.97 -86.41 46.13
CA VAL A 80 -35.80 -85.63 45.19
C VAL A 80 -35.93 -84.17 45.61
N LEU A 81 -36.23 -83.91 46.88
CA LEU A 81 -36.34 -82.54 47.40
C LEU A 81 -35.00 -81.81 47.38
N ASN A 82 -33.90 -82.48 47.69
CA ASN A 82 -32.57 -81.88 47.63
C ASN A 82 -32.16 -81.61 46.19
N ALA A 83 -32.45 -82.53 45.26
CA ALA A 83 -32.26 -82.31 43.83
C ALA A 83 -33.06 -81.11 43.32
N ARG A 84 -34.32 -80.95 43.74
CA ARG A 84 -35.15 -79.79 43.41
C ARG A 84 -34.61 -78.48 44.00
N ARG A 85 -34.10 -78.50 45.24
CA ARG A 85 -33.45 -77.33 45.85
C ARG A 85 -32.21 -76.93 45.06
N LEU A 86 -31.35 -77.88 44.72
CA LEU A 86 -30.14 -77.65 43.92
C LEU A 86 -30.48 -77.14 42.51
N ASP A 87 -31.53 -77.68 41.89
CA ASP A 87 -32.00 -77.22 40.58
C ASP A 87 -32.53 -75.78 40.63
N ALA A 88 -33.37 -75.45 41.63
CA ALA A 88 -33.85 -74.09 41.84
C ALA A 88 -32.69 -73.10 42.12
N GLU A 89 -31.68 -73.50 42.91
CA GLU A 89 -30.46 -72.69 43.14
C GLU A 89 -29.68 -72.49 41.83
N ALA A 90 -29.59 -73.51 40.99
CA ALA A 90 -28.93 -73.43 39.69
C ALA A 90 -29.70 -72.52 38.72
N VAL A 91 -31.04 -72.61 38.67
CA VAL A 91 -31.90 -71.74 37.86
C VAL A 91 -31.76 -70.29 38.31
N PHE A 92 -31.93 -70.01 39.61
CA PHE A 92 -31.76 -68.66 40.16
C PHE A 92 -30.37 -68.10 39.83
N SER A 93 -29.31 -68.89 40.02
CA SER A 93 -27.93 -68.46 39.70
C SER A 93 -27.75 -68.13 38.21
N ARG A 94 -28.39 -68.89 37.32
CA ARG A 94 -28.39 -68.62 35.87
C ARG A 94 -29.15 -67.33 35.55
N GLU A 95 -30.35 -67.13 36.08
CA GLU A 95 -31.14 -65.91 35.87
C GLU A 95 -30.45 -64.66 36.42
N GLN A 96 -29.86 -64.76 37.61
CA GLN A 96 -29.07 -63.69 38.22
C GLN A 96 -27.87 -63.33 37.34
N LYS A 97 -27.13 -64.34 36.83
CA LYS A 97 -26.02 -64.12 35.91
C LYS A 97 -26.48 -63.39 34.64
N ILE A 98 -27.58 -63.82 34.02
CA ILE A 98 -28.14 -63.16 32.82
C ILE A 98 -28.52 -61.71 33.12
N THR A 99 -29.16 -61.46 34.27
CA THR A 99 -29.58 -60.12 34.70
C THR A 99 -28.40 -59.20 34.92
N LEU A 100 -27.37 -59.66 35.65
CA LEU A 100 -26.14 -58.89 35.89
C LEU A 100 -25.38 -58.63 34.58
N GLU A 101 -25.27 -59.61 33.69
CA GLU A 101 -24.66 -59.41 32.38
C GLU A 101 -25.42 -58.38 31.53
N ALA A 102 -26.76 -58.37 31.59
CA ALA A 102 -27.58 -57.37 30.91
C ALA A 102 -27.38 -55.97 31.51
N GLU A 103 -27.29 -55.85 32.84
CA GLU A 103 -26.97 -54.60 33.54
C GLU A 103 -25.59 -54.07 33.13
N ILE A 104 -24.57 -54.93 33.15
CA ILE A 104 -23.20 -54.58 32.73
C ILE A 104 -23.20 -54.08 31.29
N ARG A 105 -23.90 -54.76 30.37
CA ARG A 105 -24.05 -54.30 28.97
C ARG A 105 -24.73 -52.93 28.90
N ARG A 106 -25.77 -52.70 29.69
CA ARG A 106 -26.50 -51.42 29.73
C ARG A 106 -25.60 -50.28 30.24
N ILE A 107 -24.89 -50.49 31.34
CA ILE A 107 -23.95 -49.52 31.92
C ILE A 107 -22.82 -49.23 30.94
N ARG A 108 -22.22 -50.26 30.32
CA ARG A 108 -21.18 -50.09 29.30
C ARG A 108 -21.66 -49.26 28.11
N LYS A 109 -22.88 -49.52 27.60
CA LYS A 109 -23.49 -48.72 26.53
C LYS A 109 -23.71 -47.26 26.94
N LYS A 110 -24.24 -47.01 28.13
CA LYS A 110 -24.44 -45.64 28.66
C LYS A 110 -23.11 -44.88 28.80
N ARG A 111 -22.10 -45.52 29.40
CA ARG A 111 -20.75 -44.94 29.53
C ARG A 111 -20.13 -44.64 28.17
N MET A 112 -20.23 -45.57 27.23
CA MET A 112 -19.70 -45.38 25.87
C MET A 112 -20.39 -44.19 25.18
N HIS A 113 -21.71 -44.10 25.27
CA HIS A 113 -22.46 -42.97 24.71
C HIS A 113 -22.08 -41.64 25.35
N ALA A 114 -21.95 -41.59 26.68
CA ALA A 114 -21.51 -40.39 27.38
C ALA A 114 -20.08 -39.96 26.99
N LEU A 115 -19.17 -40.93 26.80
CA LEU A 115 -17.81 -40.65 26.31
C LEU A 115 -17.83 -40.11 24.88
N HIS A 116 -18.63 -40.69 23.98
CA HIS A 116 -18.76 -40.17 22.61
C HIS A 116 -19.31 -38.74 22.59
N LEU A 117 -20.36 -38.44 23.37
CA LEU A 117 -20.90 -37.08 23.48
C LEU A 117 -19.87 -36.08 24.02
N LEU A 118 -19.06 -36.50 25.00
CA LEU A 118 -17.99 -35.66 25.53
C LEU A 118 -16.89 -35.41 24.50
N ILE A 119 -16.46 -36.44 23.76
CA ILE A 119 -15.46 -36.32 22.70
C ILE A 119 -15.97 -35.40 21.58
N GLU A 120 -17.21 -35.57 21.15
CA GLU A 120 -17.85 -34.72 20.14
C GLU A 120 -17.89 -33.26 20.59
N LYS A 121 -18.31 -33.01 21.84
CA LYS A 121 -18.32 -31.67 22.42
C LYS A 121 -16.92 -31.06 22.46
N LEU A 122 -15.93 -31.78 22.98
CA LEU A 122 -14.54 -31.29 23.04
C LEU A 122 -13.97 -31.02 21.64
N THR A 123 -14.29 -31.86 20.66
CA THR A 123 -13.88 -31.66 19.27
C THR A 123 -14.51 -30.40 18.68
N ASN A 124 -15.80 -30.18 18.91
CA ASN A 124 -16.49 -28.96 18.47
C ASN A 124 -15.93 -27.70 19.16
N ASP A 125 -15.70 -27.75 20.47
CA ASP A 125 -15.10 -26.64 21.22
C ASP A 125 -13.67 -26.31 20.70
N GLU A 126 -12.87 -27.32 20.37
CA GLU A 126 -11.54 -27.13 19.75
C GLU A 126 -11.63 -26.51 18.35
N LEU A 127 -12.58 -26.96 17.51
CA LEU A 127 -12.81 -26.42 16.18
C LEU A 127 -13.28 -24.96 16.25
N ASP A 128 -14.17 -24.62 17.18
CA ASP A 128 -14.64 -23.26 17.41
C ASP A 128 -13.51 -22.32 17.83
N VAL A 129 -12.63 -22.76 18.74
CA VAL A 129 -11.47 -21.97 19.16
C VAL A 129 -10.50 -21.75 17.99
N ARG A 130 -10.24 -22.79 17.18
CA ARG A 130 -9.39 -22.68 15.99
C ARG A 130 -10.00 -21.73 14.95
N ALA A 131 -11.31 -21.78 14.72
CA ALA A 131 -12.00 -20.87 13.81
C ALA A 131 -11.85 -19.41 14.25
N ARG A 132 -12.07 -19.11 15.53
CA ARG A 132 -11.88 -17.74 16.09
C ARG A 132 -10.42 -17.27 16.01
N GLN A 133 -9.45 -18.15 16.25
CA GLN A 133 -8.03 -17.82 16.09
C GLN A 133 -7.68 -17.49 14.64
N LEU A 134 -8.29 -18.20 13.69
CA LEU A 134 -8.10 -17.96 12.26
C LEU A 134 -8.72 -16.64 11.81
N GLU A 135 -9.97 -16.37 12.21
CA GLU A 135 -10.65 -15.10 11.96
C GLU A 135 -9.88 -13.89 12.52
N THR A 136 -9.40 -13.97 13.77
CA THR A 136 -8.62 -12.89 14.38
C THR A 136 -7.28 -12.68 13.69
N SER A 137 -6.61 -13.76 13.27
CA SER A 137 -5.39 -13.70 12.46
C SER A 137 -5.62 -13.01 11.12
N HIS A 138 -6.69 -13.37 10.41
CA HIS A 138 -7.07 -12.73 9.14
C HIS A 138 -7.41 -11.25 9.32
N ALA A 139 -8.22 -10.91 10.33
CA ALA A 139 -8.57 -9.52 10.62
C ALA A 139 -7.31 -8.67 10.91
N MET A 140 -6.35 -9.24 11.65
CA MET A 140 -5.07 -8.58 11.92
C MET A 140 -4.26 -8.37 10.63
N LEU A 141 -4.15 -9.39 9.76
CA LEU A 141 -3.43 -9.28 8.49
C LEU A 141 -4.05 -8.22 7.57
N CYS A 142 -5.38 -8.17 7.45
CA CYS A 142 -6.10 -7.16 6.67
C CYS A 142 -5.84 -5.75 7.22
N LYS A 143 -5.89 -5.57 8.55
CA LYS A 143 -5.59 -4.29 9.19
C LYS A 143 -4.14 -3.85 8.94
N GLN A 144 -3.18 -4.77 9.11
CA GLN A 144 -1.76 -4.49 8.86
C GLN A 144 -1.52 -4.11 7.40
N HIS A 145 -2.19 -4.77 6.46
CA HIS A 145 -2.13 -4.42 5.04
C HIS A 145 -2.61 -3.00 4.78
N GLU A 146 -3.78 -2.62 5.31
CA GLU A 146 -4.34 -1.30 5.06
C GLU A 146 -3.44 -0.20 5.65
N GLN A 147 -2.96 -0.37 6.88
CA GLN A 147 -2.01 0.57 7.51
C GLN A 147 -0.71 0.70 6.71
N THR A 148 -0.19 -0.42 6.21
CA THR A 148 1.05 -0.40 5.40
C THR A 148 0.81 0.31 4.08
N LYS A 149 -0.30 0.03 3.40
CA LYS A 149 -0.71 0.69 2.15
C LYS A 149 -0.85 2.20 2.36
N GLU A 150 -1.54 2.64 3.40
CA GLU A 150 -1.73 4.06 3.72
C GLU A 150 -0.38 4.76 3.95
N LEU A 151 0.51 4.15 4.73
CA LEU A 151 1.84 4.67 5.00
C LEU A 151 2.68 4.80 3.72
N GLU A 152 2.70 3.76 2.89
CA GLU A 152 3.46 3.75 1.64
C GLU A 152 2.94 4.81 0.65
N ILE A 153 1.61 4.97 0.53
CA ILE A 153 0.99 6.00 -0.33
C ILE A 153 1.33 7.39 0.19
N THR A 154 1.24 7.61 1.50
CA THR A 154 1.57 8.90 2.14
C THR A 154 3.04 9.25 1.90
N GLN A 155 3.94 8.31 2.17
CA GLN A 155 5.38 8.48 1.97
C GLN A 155 5.72 8.79 0.50
N LEU A 156 5.07 8.10 -0.45
CA LEU A 156 5.24 8.39 -1.87
C LEU A 156 4.79 9.82 -2.21
N ASN A 157 3.60 10.21 -1.76
CA ASN A 157 3.05 11.54 -2.03
C ASN A 157 3.92 12.66 -1.45
N GLU A 158 4.41 12.50 -0.22
CA GLU A 158 5.33 13.43 0.43
C GLU A 158 6.66 13.53 -0.34
N ASN A 159 7.23 12.39 -0.73
CA ASN A 159 8.47 12.35 -1.50
C ASN A 159 8.33 13.06 -2.86
N GLN A 160 7.22 12.80 -3.57
CA GLN A 160 6.94 13.47 -4.84
C GLN A 160 6.65 14.97 -4.66
N SER A 161 5.98 15.36 -3.58
CA SER A 161 5.75 16.77 -3.23
C SER A 161 7.08 17.49 -2.99
N LEU A 162 8.00 16.89 -2.22
CA LEU A 162 9.33 17.43 -1.99
C LEU A 162 10.13 17.54 -3.29
N LYS A 163 10.13 16.50 -4.14
CA LYS A 163 10.80 16.54 -5.45
C LYS A 163 10.28 17.69 -6.33
N ARG A 164 8.96 17.90 -6.40
CA ARG A 164 8.34 19.00 -7.15
C ARG A 164 8.74 20.36 -6.59
N ARG A 165 8.64 20.54 -5.27
CA ARG A 165 9.03 21.78 -4.59
C ARG A 165 10.51 22.12 -4.80
N HIS A 166 11.39 21.12 -4.69
CA HIS A 166 12.82 21.34 -4.95
C HIS A 166 13.08 21.77 -6.40
N MET A 167 12.39 21.16 -7.35
CA MET A 167 12.48 21.56 -8.76
C MET A 167 11.96 22.98 -9.00
N GLU A 168 10.82 23.36 -8.40
CA GLU A 168 10.27 24.71 -8.51
C GLU A 168 11.26 25.77 -7.98
N ILE A 169 11.82 25.55 -6.79
CA ILE A 169 12.83 26.44 -6.19
C ILE A 169 14.08 26.52 -7.07
N GLN A 170 14.53 25.39 -7.60
CA GLN A 170 15.67 25.35 -8.51
C GLN A 170 15.40 26.16 -9.79
N HIS A 171 14.24 25.95 -10.42
CA HIS A 171 13.86 26.65 -11.65
C HIS A 171 13.68 28.15 -11.43
N GLU A 172 13.11 28.55 -10.29
CA GLU A 172 13.00 29.95 -9.88
C GLU A 172 14.38 30.59 -9.72
N ALA A 173 15.31 29.91 -9.02
CA ALA A 173 16.67 30.39 -8.82
C ALA A 173 17.44 30.51 -10.15
N GLU A 174 17.37 29.51 -11.02
CA GLU A 174 17.98 29.52 -12.35
C GLU A 174 17.44 30.68 -13.21
N THR A 175 16.12 30.87 -13.22
CA THR A 175 15.46 31.93 -13.99
C THR A 175 15.84 33.31 -13.46
N SER A 176 15.80 33.50 -12.13
CA SER A 176 16.20 34.74 -11.48
C SER A 176 17.66 35.09 -11.80
N ASN A 177 18.57 34.11 -11.70
CA ASN A 177 19.97 34.28 -12.04
C ASN A 177 20.17 34.67 -13.51
N GLN A 178 19.44 34.05 -14.44
CA GLN A 178 19.51 34.40 -15.86
C GLN A 178 18.99 35.80 -16.13
N ILE A 179 17.88 36.22 -15.50
CA ILE A 179 17.34 37.58 -15.64
C ILE A 179 18.36 38.62 -15.13
N GLN A 180 18.96 38.37 -13.97
CA GLN A 180 19.99 39.25 -13.40
C GLN A 180 21.26 39.30 -14.28
N TYR A 181 21.66 38.18 -14.86
CA TYR A 181 22.74 38.14 -15.84
C TYR A 181 22.40 38.99 -17.08
N ASN A 182 21.23 38.78 -17.68
CA ASN A 182 20.77 39.53 -18.84
C ASN A 182 20.74 41.04 -18.56
N GLN A 183 20.25 41.46 -17.39
CA GLN A 183 20.24 42.86 -16.96
C GLN A 183 21.65 43.43 -16.88
N ARG A 184 22.57 42.75 -16.19
CA ARG A 184 23.97 43.20 -16.06
C ARG A 184 24.65 43.39 -17.41
N VAL A 185 24.52 42.42 -18.30
CA VAL A 185 25.15 42.48 -19.63
C VAL A 185 24.53 43.60 -20.48
N THR A 186 23.22 43.81 -20.37
CA THR A 186 22.53 44.93 -21.04
C THR A 186 23.00 46.28 -20.51
N ASP A 187 23.17 46.43 -19.20
CA ASP A 187 23.67 47.65 -18.57
C ASP A 187 25.12 47.95 -18.95
N GLU A 188 25.96 46.91 -19.03
CA GLU A 188 27.35 47.04 -19.51
C GLU A 188 27.41 47.52 -20.96
N LEU A 189 26.54 46.97 -21.82
CA LEU A 189 26.40 47.43 -23.20
C LEU A 189 25.99 48.92 -23.25
N ASN A 190 24.95 49.29 -22.50
CA ASN A 190 24.44 50.66 -22.45
C ASN A 190 25.50 51.65 -21.95
N LYS A 191 26.29 51.27 -20.94
CA LYS A 191 27.43 52.07 -20.45
C LYS A 191 28.48 52.26 -21.53
N ARG A 192 28.82 51.20 -22.27
CA ARG A 192 29.79 51.26 -23.38
C ARG A 192 29.28 52.15 -24.51
N HIS A 193 28.02 52.02 -24.91
CA HIS A 193 27.38 52.87 -25.93
C HIS A 193 27.38 54.34 -25.50
N THR A 194 26.92 54.62 -24.27
CA THR A 194 26.94 55.97 -23.71
C THR A 194 28.34 56.59 -23.72
N LEU A 195 29.37 55.81 -23.37
CA LEU A 195 30.75 56.29 -23.39
C LEU A 195 31.22 56.62 -24.81
N LYS A 196 30.92 55.76 -25.79
CA LYS A 196 31.25 56.00 -27.20
C LYS A 196 30.55 57.25 -27.75
N SER A 197 29.26 57.43 -27.47
CA SER A 197 28.52 58.62 -27.89
C SER A 197 29.05 59.90 -27.22
N LYS A 198 29.51 59.82 -25.96
CA LYS A 198 30.18 60.96 -25.29
C LYS A 198 31.55 61.30 -25.88
N GLN A 199 32.27 60.32 -26.40
CA GLN A 199 33.60 60.52 -27.01
C GLN A 199 33.50 61.02 -28.46
N GLN A 200 32.43 60.67 -29.17
CA GLN A 200 32.24 60.97 -30.59
C GLN A 200 32.42 62.46 -30.96
N PRO A 201 31.86 63.47 -30.25
CA PRO A 201 32.07 64.87 -30.62
C PRO A 201 33.53 65.31 -30.59
N LYS A 202 34.33 64.74 -29.67
CA LYS A 202 35.77 65.03 -29.57
C LYS A 202 36.52 64.45 -30.78
N GLU A 203 36.19 63.23 -31.17
CA GLU A 203 36.77 62.56 -32.34
C GLU A 203 36.39 63.28 -33.65
N LEU A 204 35.12 63.66 -33.79
CA LEU A 204 34.63 64.42 -34.95
C LEU A 204 35.32 65.78 -35.07
N LYS A 205 35.43 66.53 -33.96
CA LYS A 205 36.12 67.82 -33.94
C LYS A 205 37.60 67.69 -34.31
N ALA A 206 38.27 66.62 -33.90
CA ALA A 206 39.65 66.36 -34.28
C ALA A 206 39.79 66.10 -35.79
N LYS A 207 38.88 65.32 -36.39
CA LYS A 207 38.86 65.08 -37.84
C LYS A 207 38.48 66.34 -38.63
N GLU A 208 37.49 67.09 -38.17
CA GLU A 208 37.12 68.39 -38.75
C GLU A 208 38.31 69.36 -38.75
N LEU A 209 39.05 69.45 -37.65
CA LEU A 209 40.24 70.31 -37.57
C LEU A 209 41.32 69.89 -38.59
N MET A 210 41.46 68.60 -38.88
CA MET A 210 42.37 68.10 -39.91
C MET A 210 41.92 68.53 -41.30
N ILE A 211 40.63 68.40 -41.63
CA ILE A 211 40.07 68.84 -42.91
C ILE A 211 40.21 70.37 -43.06
N ARG A 212 39.93 71.15 -42.00
CA ARG A 212 40.15 72.62 -42.00
C ARG A 212 41.62 73.01 -42.17
N LYS A 213 42.59 72.19 -41.70
CA LYS A 213 44.01 72.41 -41.97
C LYS A 213 44.33 72.19 -43.46
N GLN A 214 43.79 71.14 -44.07
CA GLN A 214 43.93 70.86 -45.50
C GLN A 214 43.30 71.98 -46.36
N TYR A 215 42.10 72.44 -46.00
CA TYR A 215 41.45 73.58 -46.64
C TYR A 215 42.34 74.83 -46.65
N ARG A 216 42.92 75.19 -45.49
CA ARG A 216 43.84 76.35 -45.40
C ARG A 216 45.07 76.19 -46.30
N GLN A 217 45.60 74.98 -46.45
CA GLN A 217 46.70 74.71 -47.37
C GLN A 217 46.25 74.85 -48.83
N ALA A 218 45.10 74.28 -49.18
CA ALA A 218 44.52 74.39 -50.53
C ALA A 218 44.26 75.86 -50.92
N VAL A 219 43.73 76.68 -50.01
CA VAL A 219 43.55 78.13 -50.23
C VAL A 219 44.88 78.82 -50.51
N LYS A 220 45.93 78.53 -49.73
CA LYS A 220 47.28 79.12 -49.97
C LYS A 220 47.82 78.76 -51.36
N ILE A 221 47.62 77.51 -51.79
CA ILE A 221 48.03 77.03 -53.11
C ILE A 221 47.23 77.75 -54.21
N GLN A 222 45.90 77.86 -54.07
CA GLN A 222 45.03 78.54 -55.03
C GLN A 222 45.38 80.03 -55.17
N LEU A 223 45.66 80.71 -54.06
CA LEU A 223 46.10 82.10 -54.07
C LEU A 223 47.45 82.28 -54.78
N ARG A 224 48.40 81.36 -54.55
CA ARG A 224 49.70 81.38 -55.24
C ARG A 224 49.54 81.15 -56.75
N GLN A 225 48.73 80.17 -57.15
CA GLN A 225 48.43 79.90 -58.56
C GLN A 225 47.76 81.09 -59.25
N SER A 226 46.80 81.74 -58.58
CA SER A 226 46.12 82.92 -59.10
C SER A 226 47.08 84.09 -59.33
N LYS A 227 48.06 84.29 -58.43
CA LYS A 227 49.10 85.33 -58.61
C LYS A 227 49.99 85.05 -59.82
N ILE A 228 50.41 83.80 -59.99
CA ILE A 228 51.23 83.36 -61.14
C ILE A 228 50.45 83.53 -62.45
N LEU A 229 49.20 83.08 -62.49
CA LEU A 229 48.33 83.22 -63.66
C LEU A 229 48.12 84.69 -64.04
N GLN A 230 47.87 85.56 -63.05
CA GLN A 230 47.73 86.99 -63.28
C GLN A 230 48.99 87.61 -63.91
N GLN A 231 50.17 87.24 -63.43
CA GLN A 231 51.44 87.71 -64.00
C GLN A 231 51.61 87.25 -65.46
N GLN A 232 51.31 85.98 -65.75
CA GLN A 232 51.40 85.42 -67.10
C GLN A 232 50.41 86.10 -68.06
N VAL A 233 49.16 86.27 -67.67
CA VAL A 233 48.10 86.88 -68.49
C VAL A 233 48.36 88.37 -68.75
N LEU A 234 48.86 89.13 -67.77
CA LEU A 234 49.19 90.55 -67.95
C LEU A 234 50.41 90.77 -68.84
N SER A 235 51.28 89.76 -68.98
CA SER A 235 52.42 89.84 -69.90
C SER A 235 52.03 89.66 -71.38
N SER A 236 50.86 89.10 -71.67
CA SER A 236 50.39 88.81 -73.03
C SER A 236 49.26 89.71 -73.54
N ILE A 237 48.75 90.63 -72.70
CA ILE A 237 47.60 91.49 -73.01
C ILE A 237 48.04 92.98 -73.09
N PRO A 238 47.48 93.81 -73.99
CA PRO A 238 47.72 95.26 -74.05
C PRO A 238 47.36 96.00 -72.76
N LYS A 239 48.08 97.07 -72.43
CA LYS A 239 47.96 97.79 -71.14
C LYS A 239 46.56 98.38 -70.91
N GLU A 240 45.85 98.70 -71.98
CA GLU A 240 44.51 99.27 -71.99
C GLU A 240 43.48 98.29 -71.40
N GLU A 241 43.66 96.99 -71.63
CA GLU A 241 42.76 95.91 -71.17
C GLU A 241 43.12 95.39 -69.77
N HIS A 242 44.28 95.78 -69.21
CA HIS A 242 44.77 95.26 -67.92
C HIS A 242 43.76 95.43 -66.78
N ARG A 243 43.05 96.57 -66.74
CA ARG A 243 42.08 96.84 -65.67
C ARG A 243 40.92 95.84 -65.69
N GLU A 244 40.35 95.60 -66.85
CA GLU A 244 39.24 94.65 -67.03
C GLU A 244 39.70 93.22 -66.74
N MET A 245 40.89 92.85 -67.22
CA MET A 245 41.44 91.52 -66.99
C MET A 245 41.74 91.25 -65.51
N ILE A 246 42.29 92.23 -64.76
CA ILE A 246 42.50 92.11 -63.31
C ILE A 246 41.16 91.89 -62.59
N PHE A 247 40.12 92.60 -62.98
CA PHE A 247 38.78 92.42 -62.40
C PHE A 247 38.25 91.00 -62.67
N LYS A 248 38.30 90.52 -63.91
CA LYS A 248 37.89 89.15 -64.28
C LYS A 248 38.66 88.08 -63.51
N LEU A 249 39.99 88.22 -63.39
CA LEU A 249 40.83 87.28 -62.64
C LEU A 249 40.53 87.27 -61.14
N LYS A 250 40.19 88.43 -60.56
CA LYS A 250 39.77 88.52 -59.15
C LYS A 250 38.40 87.86 -58.91
N GLU A 251 37.43 88.08 -59.79
CA GLU A 251 36.13 87.41 -59.71
C GLU A 251 36.29 85.89 -59.88
N GLU A 252 37.13 85.44 -60.82
CA GLU A 252 37.41 84.02 -61.02
C GLU A 252 38.13 83.40 -59.81
N GLN A 253 39.06 84.11 -59.20
CA GLN A 253 39.71 83.71 -57.96
C GLN A 253 38.69 83.56 -56.82
N LYS A 254 37.81 84.55 -56.64
CA LYS A 254 36.75 84.55 -55.63
C LYS A 254 35.79 83.37 -55.84
N ARG A 255 35.39 83.11 -57.09
CA ARG A 255 34.56 81.95 -57.47
C ARG A 255 35.25 80.64 -57.10
N LYS A 256 36.52 80.44 -57.48
CA LYS A 256 37.28 79.23 -57.15
C LYS A 256 37.45 79.03 -55.65
N LEU A 257 37.70 80.11 -54.88
CA LEU A 257 37.80 80.03 -53.43
C LEU A 257 36.45 79.69 -52.78
N ALA A 258 35.34 80.23 -53.30
CA ALA A 258 33.99 79.89 -52.83
C ALA A 258 33.65 78.42 -53.15
N THR A 259 34.00 77.93 -54.34
CA THR A 259 33.85 76.51 -54.69
C THR A 259 34.68 75.61 -53.78
N LEU A 260 35.94 75.96 -53.53
CA LEU A 260 36.82 75.21 -52.63
C LEU A 260 36.26 75.18 -51.20
N ALA A 261 35.78 76.33 -50.70
CA ALA A 261 35.13 76.41 -49.40
C ALA A 261 33.93 75.48 -49.32
N GLY A 262 33.03 75.52 -50.32
CA GLY A 262 31.87 74.62 -50.39
C GLY A 262 32.24 73.15 -50.46
N GLN A 263 33.27 72.76 -51.23
CA GLN A 263 33.75 71.38 -51.30
C GLN A 263 34.26 70.87 -49.94
N TYR A 264 35.06 71.68 -49.24
CA TYR A 264 35.59 71.30 -47.92
C TYR A 264 34.52 71.33 -46.83
N GLU A 265 33.56 72.25 -46.89
CA GLU A 265 32.42 72.27 -45.97
C GLU A 265 31.54 71.03 -46.18
N ASN A 266 31.18 70.70 -47.43
CA ASN A 266 30.46 69.47 -47.76
C ASN A 266 31.22 68.21 -47.32
N THR A 267 32.55 68.21 -47.41
CA THR A 267 33.37 67.09 -46.93
C THR A 267 33.30 66.95 -45.41
N ILE A 268 33.30 68.06 -44.67
CA ILE A 268 33.14 68.05 -43.21
C ILE A 268 31.73 67.57 -42.84
N GLU A 269 30.69 68.14 -43.45
CA GLU A 269 29.29 67.79 -43.20
C GLU A 269 29.03 66.31 -43.48
N SER A 270 29.45 65.83 -44.66
CA SER A 270 29.32 64.42 -45.03
C SER A 270 30.10 63.50 -44.09
N MET A 271 31.34 63.85 -43.72
CA MET A 271 32.12 63.05 -42.77
C MET A 271 31.45 62.98 -41.39
N VAL A 272 30.92 64.11 -40.90
CA VAL A 272 30.19 64.16 -39.63
C VAL A 272 28.93 63.31 -39.72
N GLN A 273 28.11 63.47 -40.75
CA GLN A 273 26.88 62.71 -40.95
C GLN A 273 27.17 61.20 -41.04
N ASP A 274 28.13 60.80 -41.87
CA ASP A 274 28.51 59.40 -42.06
C ASP A 274 28.99 58.74 -40.75
N LEU A 275 29.84 59.43 -39.99
CA LEU A 275 30.37 58.90 -38.75
C LEU A 275 29.32 58.89 -37.63
N THR A 276 28.36 59.81 -37.66
CA THR A 276 27.20 59.81 -36.77
C THR A 276 26.31 58.60 -37.04
N VAL A 277 25.85 58.46 -38.28
CA VAL A 277 24.97 57.34 -38.70
C VAL A 277 25.65 55.99 -38.50
N LYS A 278 26.95 55.87 -38.80
CA LYS A 278 27.70 54.62 -38.56
C LYS A 278 27.75 54.25 -37.09
N LEU A 279 27.91 55.21 -36.19
CA LEU A 279 27.92 54.91 -34.75
C LEU A 279 26.54 54.45 -34.29
N GLU A 280 25.48 55.17 -34.68
CA GLU A 280 24.10 54.85 -34.33
C GLU A 280 23.72 53.45 -34.84
N SER A 281 23.92 53.18 -36.13
CA SER A 281 23.67 51.86 -36.73
C SER A 281 24.46 50.75 -36.05
N TRP A 282 25.74 50.98 -35.74
CA TRP A 282 26.55 49.99 -35.03
C TRP A 282 26.04 49.72 -33.60
N GLN A 283 25.60 50.75 -32.88
CA GLN A 283 25.02 50.60 -31.54
C GLN A 283 23.70 49.83 -31.59
N GLU A 284 22.82 50.15 -32.56
CA GLU A 284 21.55 49.46 -32.76
C GLU A 284 21.75 47.97 -33.12
N ASP A 285 22.65 47.68 -34.06
CA ASP A 285 22.97 46.31 -34.47
C ASP A 285 23.55 45.50 -33.31
N GLU A 286 24.45 46.09 -32.52
CA GLU A 286 25.05 45.42 -31.37
C GLU A 286 24.03 45.16 -30.26
N ALA A 287 23.14 46.13 -29.99
CA ALA A 287 22.05 45.97 -29.02
C ALA A 287 21.05 44.90 -29.45
N LYS A 288 20.70 44.88 -30.73
CA LYS A 288 19.82 43.86 -31.30
C LYS A 288 20.45 42.47 -31.21
N ALA A 289 21.72 42.33 -31.61
CA ALA A 289 22.44 41.06 -31.55
C ALA A 289 22.56 40.54 -30.11
N LEU A 290 22.84 41.44 -29.14
CA LEU A 290 22.88 41.07 -27.74
C LEU A 290 21.51 40.58 -27.26
N LYS A 291 20.44 41.34 -27.55
CA LYS A 291 19.08 40.97 -27.16
C LYS A 291 18.68 39.60 -27.71
N GLU A 292 18.90 39.37 -29.00
CA GLU A 292 18.62 38.08 -29.64
C GLU A 292 19.40 36.93 -29.00
N ARG A 293 20.66 37.16 -28.62
CA ARG A 293 21.46 36.16 -27.91
C ARG A 293 20.90 35.86 -26.51
N LEU A 294 20.60 36.88 -25.72
CA LEU A 294 20.07 36.71 -24.37
C LEU A 294 18.68 36.06 -24.38
N ASP A 295 17.86 36.36 -25.38
CA ASP A 295 16.55 35.72 -25.59
C ASP A 295 16.72 34.24 -25.96
N LYS A 296 17.69 33.89 -26.81
CA LYS A 296 18.03 32.49 -27.11
C LYS A 296 18.50 31.74 -25.87
N GLU A 297 19.39 32.33 -25.07
CA GLU A 297 19.88 31.74 -23.81
C GLU A 297 18.72 31.49 -22.83
N LEU A 298 17.81 32.45 -22.68
CA LEU A 298 16.62 32.29 -21.83
C LEU A 298 15.67 31.21 -22.35
N ASN A 299 15.46 31.10 -23.66
CA ASN A 299 14.63 30.05 -24.25
C ASN A 299 15.23 28.66 -24.06
N MET A 300 16.55 28.51 -24.23
CA MET A 300 17.24 27.25 -23.94
C MET A 300 17.09 26.83 -22.48
N LEU A 301 17.15 27.78 -21.55
CA LEU A 301 16.90 27.51 -20.13
C LEU A 301 15.46 27.03 -19.90
N LYS A 302 14.45 27.70 -20.47
CA LYS A 302 13.04 27.29 -20.37
C LYS A 302 12.82 25.88 -20.94
N ASP A 303 13.43 25.56 -22.07
CA ASP A 303 13.34 24.23 -22.68
C ASP A 303 14.02 23.15 -21.82
N TYR A 304 15.12 23.49 -21.16
CA TYR A 304 15.78 22.60 -20.21
C TYR A 304 14.90 22.35 -18.98
N GLN A 305 14.35 23.39 -18.37
CA GLN A 305 13.44 23.29 -17.23
C GLN A 305 12.20 22.47 -17.57
N ARG A 306 11.61 22.69 -18.75
CA ARG A 306 10.48 21.89 -19.25
C ARG A 306 10.83 20.41 -19.37
N ARG A 307 12.00 20.08 -19.91
CA ARG A 307 12.46 18.69 -20.02
C ARG A 307 12.66 18.04 -18.66
N GLN A 308 13.26 18.76 -17.71
CA GLN A 308 13.40 18.28 -16.34
C GLN A 308 12.05 18.02 -15.68
N LYS A 309 11.09 18.95 -15.83
CA LYS A 309 9.74 18.81 -15.29
C LYS A 309 9.04 17.56 -15.82
N ASN A 310 9.04 17.38 -17.14
CA ASN A 310 8.45 16.19 -17.76
C ASN A 310 9.13 14.90 -17.25
N CYS A 311 10.47 14.88 -17.18
CA CYS A 311 11.19 13.73 -16.67
C CYS A 311 10.85 13.40 -15.21
N LEU A 312 10.62 14.42 -14.37
CA LEU A 312 10.18 14.22 -12.99
C LEU A 312 8.75 13.67 -12.94
N GLU A 313 7.84 14.20 -13.76
CA GLU A 313 6.46 13.72 -13.86
C GLU A 313 6.42 12.25 -14.30
N ASP A 314 7.17 11.88 -15.34
CA ASP A 314 7.32 10.50 -15.82
C ASP A 314 7.92 9.57 -14.75
N ASN A 315 8.86 10.08 -13.93
CA ASN A 315 9.40 9.32 -12.81
C ASN A 315 8.37 9.13 -11.70
N CYS A 316 7.64 10.19 -11.33
CA CYS A 316 6.58 10.12 -10.32
C CYS A 316 5.47 9.13 -10.75
N GLU A 317 5.11 9.12 -12.03
CA GLU A 317 4.13 8.20 -12.59
C GLU A 317 4.59 6.74 -12.44
N ARG A 318 5.83 6.45 -12.85
CA ARG A 318 6.40 5.10 -12.72
C ARG A 318 6.53 4.64 -11.27
N GLU A 319 6.94 5.52 -10.37
CA GLU A 319 7.00 5.21 -8.93
C GLU A 319 5.61 4.89 -8.37
N ARG A 320 4.59 5.66 -8.81
CA ARG A 320 3.20 5.45 -8.41
C ARG A 320 2.64 4.14 -8.91
N GLN A 321 2.82 3.83 -10.20
CA GLN A 321 2.35 2.57 -10.78
C GLN A 321 2.99 1.37 -10.08
N LYS A 322 4.31 1.38 -9.88
CA LYS A 322 5.02 0.30 -9.17
C LYS A 322 4.51 0.08 -7.75
N LEU A 323 4.16 1.17 -7.05
CA LEU A 323 3.60 1.06 -5.71
C LEU A 323 2.20 0.42 -5.76
N TYR A 324 1.34 0.86 -6.66
CA TYR A 324 0.00 0.28 -6.82
C TYR A 324 0.05 -1.20 -7.23
N ASP A 325 0.94 -1.57 -8.15
CA ASP A 325 1.14 -2.97 -8.54
C ASP A 325 1.56 -3.82 -7.33
N ARG A 326 2.50 -3.31 -6.51
CA ARG A 326 2.95 -3.98 -5.29
C ARG A 326 1.81 -4.12 -4.26
N ILE A 327 1.00 -3.08 -4.08
CA ILE A 327 -0.17 -3.11 -3.19
C ILE A 327 -1.18 -4.14 -3.70
N SER A 328 -1.46 -4.16 -5.01
CA SER A 328 -2.40 -5.09 -5.65
C SER A 328 -1.96 -6.53 -5.43
N ILE A 329 -0.71 -6.87 -5.78
CA ILE A 329 -0.17 -8.23 -5.58
C ILE A 329 -0.25 -8.64 -4.11
N ARG A 330 0.08 -7.74 -3.19
CA ARG A 330 0.00 -8.02 -1.75
C ARG A 330 -1.44 -8.26 -1.31
N LYS A 331 -2.41 -7.55 -1.89
CA LYS A 331 -3.83 -7.76 -1.63
C LYS A 331 -4.28 -9.13 -2.17
N ASP A 332 -3.94 -9.47 -3.40
CA ASP A 332 -4.31 -10.77 -4.00
C ASP A 332 -3.75 -11.95 -3.19
N VAL A 333 -2.51 -11.83 -2.69
CA VAL A 333 -1.89 -12.84 -1.81
C VAL A 333 -2.60 -12.93 -0.46
N LEU A 334 -3.12 -11.83 0.07
CA LEU A 334 -3.88 -11.83 1.32
C LEU A 334 -5.27 -12.43 1.13
N ASP A 335 -5.98 -12.04 0.07
CA ASP A 335 -7.29 -12.56 -0.27
C ASP A 335 -7.22 -14.08 -0.51
N GLY A 336 -6.22 -14.55 -1.26
CA GLY A 336 -5.98 -15.98 -1.46
C GLY A 336 -5.63 -16.74 -0.18
N LYS A 337 -4.97 -16.11 0.81
CA LYS A 337 -4.76 -16.73 2.13
C LYS A 337 -6.08 -16.83 2.89
N VAL A 338 -6.90 -15.78 2.87
CA VAL A 338 -8.21 -15.81 3.52
C VAL A 338 -9.08 -16.93 2.93
N GLU A 339 -9.12 -17.05 1.60
CA GLU A 339 -9.91 -18.08 0.89
C GLU A 339 -9.46 -19.52 1.16
N ILE A 340 -8.16 -19.79 1.34
CA ILE A 340 -7.67 -21.14 1.65
C ILE A 340 -8.11 -21.61 3.06
N TYR A 341 -8.41 -20.66 3.93
CA TYR A 341 -8.64 -20.88 5.35
C TYR A 341 -10.12 -20.73 5.77
N THR A 342 -10.97 -20.20 4.89
CA THR A 342 -12.44 -20.25 4.99
C THR A 342 -12.97 -21.47 4.25
#